data_AF-A0A3R8S3V4-F1
#
_entry.id   AF-A0A3R8S3V4-F1
#
_cell.length_a   1.000
_cell.length_b   1.000
_cell.length_c   1.000
_cell.angle_alpha   90.00
_cell.angle_beta   90.00
_cell.angle_gamma   90.00
#
_symmetry.space_group_name_H-M   'P 1'
#
loop_
_entity.id
_entity.type
_entity.pdbx_description
1 polymer ?
#
loop_
_entity_poly.entity_id
_entity_poly.type
_entity_poly.pdbx_seq_one_letter_code
_entity_poly.pdbx_strand_id
1 'polypeptide(L)'
;MASHRRPKQPSRTRVTVLTTAAAAAVALSAQAANAAPSQKPGKDEVKAKVDKLYEQAEQATEKYNGAKEKQQKLQKEISAIQDGVARGQQELNKLRDGLGSMASAQYRSGGLDASVQLFLSSDPDDFLDKASALDQLSGQQVSALKKIQAKQRTLAQQRAEATEKLKDLATTRTELGHKKQEMQGKLAEAQKLLNTLTAREKSALAHEQQRASRSATERVQLGNENSASGRAAAAFAAAQTQLGKPYFRGATGTASYDCSGLTSWAYAQAGVHIPRTSEEQAGIGTRLTRSQLQVGDLVFFFNDLHHVGLYAGNGQILHAPRTGTVVRYESMDTIGGPFMFGVRV
;
A
#
# COMPACT_ATOMS: atom_id res chain seq x y z
N MET A 1 22.77 -13.73 -46.84
CA MET A 1 24.24 -13.88 -46.67
C MET A 1 24.83 -12.51 -46.42
N ALA A 2 25.77 -12.43 -45.45
CA ALA A 2 26.64 -11.30 -45.11
C ALA A 2 25.95 -10.03 -44.54
N SER A 3 26.49 -9.30 -43.56
CA SER A 3 27.64 -9.48 -42.66
C SER A 3 27.57 -8.34 -41.62
N HIS A 4 27.81 -8.67 -40.35
CA HIS A 4 27.97 -7.73 -39.24
C HIS A 4 29.13 -6.73 -39.46
N ARG A 5 29.02 -5.53 -38.87
CA ARG A 5 30.02 -5.00 -37.91
C ARG A 5 29.60 -3.69 -37.22
N ARG A 6 29.56 -3.74 -35.88
CA ARG A 6 29.66 -2.58 -34.96
C ARG A 6 31.11 -2.07 -34.93
N PRO A 7 31.34 -0.76 -34.71
CA PRO A 7 32.59 -0.26 -34.15
C PRO A 7 32.46 0.21 -32.69
N LYS A 8 33.64 0.22 -32.04
CA LYS A 8 33.95 0.27 -30.60
C LYS A 8 33.84 1.67 -29.95
N GLN A 9 33.72 1.66 -28.63
CA GLN A 9 34.27 2.64 -27.66
C GLN A 9 35.19 1.84 -26.70
N PRO A 10 36.09 2.40 -25.87
CA PRO A 10 36.48 3.81 -25.65
C PRO A 10 38.02 4.03 -25.68
N SER A 11 38.50 5.28 -25.61
CA SER A 11 39.89 5.56 -25.21
C SER A 11 39.94 6.51 -24.00
N ARG A 12 40.85 6.17 -23.09
CA ARG A 12 41.16 6.89 -21.86
C ARG A 12 42.13 8.01 -22.19
N THR A 13 41.72 9.27 -22.00
CA THR A 13 42.64 10.41 -22.03
C THR A 13 42.99 10.80 -20.60
N ARG A 14 44.24 10.55 -20.24
CA ARG A 14 44.90 11.12 -19.06
C ARG A 14 45.03 12.63 -19.29
N VAL A 15 44.55 13.44 -18.35
CA VAL A 15 44.87 14.87 -18.31
C VAL A 15 45.70 15.12 -17.07
N THR A 16 46.91 15.60 -17.33
CA THR A 16 47.99 15.92 -16.40
C THR A 16 47.64 17.19 -15.61
N VAL A 17 47.91 17.14 -14.31
CA VAL A 17 47.89 18.25 -13.37
C VAL A 17 48.98 19.26 -13.75
N LEU A 18 48.62 20.54 -13.88
CA LEU A 18 49.56 21.66 -13.90
C LEU A 18 49.10 22.72 -12.90
N THR A 19 49.92 22.86 -11.88
CA THR A 19 49.91 23.87 -10.82
C THR A 19 50.31 25.23 -11.38
N THR A 20 49.48 26.26 -11.15
CA THR A 20 49.92 27.66 -11.22
C THR A 20 49.40 28.41 -10.00
N ALA A 21 50.35 28.81 -9.15
CA ALA A 21 50.13 29.70 -8.03
C ALA A 21 49.90 31.12 -8.56
N ALA A 22 48.80 31.75 -8.15
CA ALA A 22 48.59 33.19 -8.26
C ALA A 22 48.19 33.70 -6.88
N ALA A 23 49.16 34.30 -6.20
CA ALA A 23 48.96 35.01 -4.95
C ALA A 23 48.31 36.36 -5.27
N ALA A 24 47.04 36.51 -4.91
CA ALA A 24 46.36 37.81 -4.83
C ALA A 24 46.05 38.06 -3.35
N ALA A 25 46.87 38.89 -2.70
CA ALA A 25 46.65 39.36 -1.35
C ALA A 25 45.53 40.42 -1.36
N VAL A 26 44.31 40.00 -0.97
CA VAL A 26 43.25 40.92 -0.56
C VAL A 26 43.27 40.94 0.96
N ALA A 27 43.84 41.99 1.53
CA ALA A 27 43.76 42.27 2.96
C ALA A 27 42.34 42.74 3.32
N LEU A 28 41.42 41.79 3.43
CA LEU A 28 40.16 41.99 4.15
C LEU A 28 40.49 41.91 5.64
N SER A 29 40.37 43.04 6.33
CA SER A 29 40.36 43.10 7.78
C SER A 29 39.27 42.18 8.32
N ALA A 30 39.67 41.00 8.78
CA ALA A 30 38.80 40.13 9.54
C ALA A 30 38.56 40.79 10.89
N GLN A 31 37.50 41.59 11.02
CA GLN A 31 36.78 41.60 12.28
C GLN A 31 36.33 40.15 12.49
N ALA A 32 37.08 39.42 13.32
CA ALA A 32 36.63 38.18 13.90
C ALA A 32 35.35 38.50 14.66
N ALA A 33 34.22 38.32 13.99
CA ALA A 33 32.98 38.01 14.67
C ALA A 33 33.27 36.72 15.43
N ASN A 34 33.56 36.84 16.72
CA ASN A 34 33.56 35.73 17.66
C ASN A 34 32.13 35.17 17.69
N ALA A 35 31.78 34.38 16.67
CA ALA A 35 30.71 33.42 16.78
C ALA A 35 31.14 32.48 17.90
N ALA A 36 30.47 32.59 19.05
CA ALA A 36 30.63 31.65 20.16
C ALA A 36 30.68 30.24 19.59
N PRO A 37 31.59 29.36 20.06
CA PRO A 37 31.69 28.01 19.53
C PRO A 37 30.30 27.40 19.57
N SER A 38 29.78 27.02 18.40
CA SER A 38 28.53 26.27 18.31
C SER A 38 28.75 25.02 19.13
N GLN A 39 28.24 25.02 20.37
CA GLN A 39 28.35 23.87 21.26
C GLN A 39 27.71 22.72 20.51
N LYS A 40 28.52 21.70 20.19
CA LYS A 40 27.99 20.48 19.57
C LYS A 40 26.85 19.98 20.46
N PRO A 41 25.67 19.66 19.89
CA PRO A 41 24.54 19.20 20.68
C PRO A 41 24.97 17.97 21.48
N GLY A 42 24.64 17.97 22.78
CA GLY A 42 25.02 16.88 23.68
C GLY A 42 24.34 15.56 23.29
N LYS A 43 24.88 14.43 23.78
CA LYS A 43 24.37 13.06 23.51
C LYS A 43 22.85 12.96 23.66
N ASP A 44 22.29 13.50 24.74
CA ASP A 44 20.86 13.37 25.06
C ASP A 44 19.99 14.24 24.15
N GLU A 45 20.48 15.42 23.74
CA GLU A 45 19.80 16.28 22.78
C GLU A 45 19.76 15.61 21.39
N VAL A 46 20.88 15.03 20.96
CA VAL A 46 20.93 14.25 19.71
C VAL A 46 19.99 13.07 19.77
N LYS A 47 19.97 12.33 20.89
CA LYS A 47 19.04 11.21 21.11
C LYS A 47 17.59 11.66 20.94
N ALA A 48 17.17 12.73 21.63
CA ALA A 48 15.80 13.23 21.55
C ALA A 48 15.41 13.66 20.11
N LYS A 49 16.31 14.32 19.38
CA LYS A 49 16.07 14.72 17.98
C LYS A 49 15.97 13.50 17.05
N VAL A 50 16.85 12.51 17.22
CA VAL A 50 16.82 11.25 16.45
C VAL A 50 15.53 10.49 16.74
N ASP A 51 15.11 10.44 17.99
CA ASP A 51 13.88 9.77 18.39
C ASP A 51 12.65 10.38 17.73
N LYS A 52 12.57 11.72 17.71
CA LYS A 52 11.53 12.47 17.00
C LYS A 52 11.57 12.25 15.48
N LEU A 53 12.76 12.20 14.88
CA LEU A 53 12.89 11.92 13.45
C LEU A 53 12.48 10.50 13.09
N TYR A 54 12.74 9.52 13.96
CA TYR A 54 12.25 8.17 13.80
C TYR A 54 10.73 8.11 13.90
N GLU A 55 10.10 8.76 14.87
CA GLU A 55 8.64 8.87 14.96
C GLU A 55 8.03 9.51 13.69
N GLN A 56 8.60 10.61 13.20
CA GLN A 56 8.15 11.23 11.94
C GLN A 56 8.35 10.31 10.72
N ALA A 57 9.40 9.48 10.72
CA ALA A 57 9.61 8.47 9.70
C ALA A 57 8.58 7.34 9.80
N GLU A 58 8.13 6.97 11.00
CA GLU A 58 7.03 6.02 11.22
C GLU A 58 5.72 6.54 10.64
N GLN A 59 5.36 7.78 10.95
CA GLN A 59 4.19 8.45 10.37
C GLN A 59 4.21 8.43 8.84
N ALA A 60 5.36 8.73 8.23
CA ALA A 60 5.52 8.67 6.78
C ALA A 60 5.44 7.23 6.24
N THR A 61 5.91 6.25 7.01
CA THR A 61 5.86 4.82 6.67
C THR A 61 4.43 4.31 6.64
N GLU A 62 3.60 4.63 7.62
CA GLU A 62 2.18 4.22 7.64
C GLU A 62 1.42 4.79 6.44
N LYS A 63 1.62 6.08 6.12
CA LYS A 63 1.04 6.71 4.93
C LYS A 63 1.53 6.08 3.63
N TYR A 64 2.82 5.72 3.56
CA TYR A 64 3.39 5.00 2.42
C TYR A 64 2.75 3.61 2.27
N ASN A 65 2.59 2.86 3.36
CA ASN A 65 1.96 1.55 3.37
C ASN A 65 0.50 1.64 2.90
N GLY A 66 -0.28 2.62 3.37
CA GLY A 66 -1.66 2.82 2.92
C GLY A 66 -1.77 3.14 1.43
N ALA A 67 -0.92 4.04 0.93
CA ALA A 67 -0.86 4.34 -0.50
C ALA A 67 -0.44 3.10 -1.33
N LYS A 68 0.41 2.22 -0.78
CA LYS A 68 0.85 0.99 -1.44
C LYS A 68 -0.28 -0.04 -1.54
N GLU A 69 -1.07 -0.21 -0.48
CA GLU A 69 -2.26 -1.06 -0.50
C GLU A 69 -3.30 -0.53 -1.50
N LYS A 70 -3.56 0.78 -1.50
CA LYS A 70 -4.44 1.44 -2.48
C LYS A 70 -3.95 1.21 -3.92
N GLN A 71 -2.65 1.33 -4.16
CA GLN A 71 -2.05 1.04 -5.46
C GLN A 71 -2.34 -0.40 -5.92
N GLN A 72 -2.12 -1.38 -5.04
CA GLN A 72 -2.35 -2.79 -5.36
C GLN A 72 -3.84 -3.08 -5.64
N LYS A 73 -4.75 -2.49 -4.84
CA LYS A 73 -6.18 -2.61 -5.05
C LYS A 73 -6.61 -2.05 -6.41
N LEU A 74 -6.18 -0.82 -6.73
CA LEU A 74 -6.45 -0.19 -8.03
C LEU A 74 -5.92 -1.03 -9.20
N GLN A 75 -4.71 -1.60 -9.07
CA GLN A 75 -4.15 -2.48 -10.10
C GLN A 75 -5.01 -3.73 -10.32
N LYS A 76 -5.50 -4.37 -9.26
CA LYS A 76 -6.42 -5.53 -9.35
C LYS A 76 -7.73 -5.15 -10.02
N GLU A 77 -8.34 -4.03 -9.60
CA GLU A 77 -9.60 -3.54 -10.17
C GLU A 77 -9.46 -3.19 -11.65
N ILE A 78 -8.39 -2.49 -12.04
CA ILE A 78 -8.10 -2.17 -13.45
C ILE A 78 -7.94 -3.45 -14.27
N SER A 79 -7.19 -4.45 -13.77
CA SER A 79 -7.03 -5.74 -14.46
C SER A 79 -8.38 -6.44 -14.65
N ALA A 80 -9.22 -6.48 -13.62
CA ALA A 80 -10.54 -7.09 -13.70
C ALA A 80 -11.44 -6.38 -14.73
N ILE A 81 -11.39 -5.05 -14.81
CA ILE A 81 -12.13 -4.28 -15.80
C ILE A 81 -11.58 -4.54 -17.21
N GLN A 82 -10.26 -4.56 -17.40
CA GLN A 82 -9.64 -4.86 -18.69
C GLN A 82 -10.06 -6.24 -19.21
N ASP A 83 -10.06 -7.26 -18.34
CA ASP A 83 -10.53 -8.60 -18.67
C ASP A 83 -12.03 -8.61 -19.01
N GLY A 84 -12.83 -7.84 -18.27
CA GLY A 84 -14.26 -7.64 -18.54
C GLY A 84 -14.52 -7.00 -19.89
N VAL A 85 -13.77 -5.96 -20.25
CA VAL A 85 -13.85 -5.27 -21.55
C VAL A 85 -13.45 -6.20 -22.68
N ALA A 86 -12.39 -6.99 -22.52
CA ALA A 86 -11.96 -7.95 -23.53
C ALA A 86 -13.04 -9.01 -23.81
N ARG A 87 -13.61 -9.64 -22.77
CA ARG A 87 -14.72 -10.60 -22.91
C ARG A 87 -15.96 -9.95 -23.52
N GLY A 88 -16.35 -8.77 -23.03
CA GLY A 88 -17.51 -8.06 -23.54
C GLY A 88 -17.36 -7.66 -25.02
N GLN A 89 -16.14 -7.30 -25.46
CA GLN A 89 -15.87 -6.99 -26.86
C GLN A 89 -15.94 -8.24 -27.74
N GLN A 90 -15.47 -9.40 -27.27
CA GLN A 90 -15.61 -10.67 -27.98
C GLN A 90 -17.09 -11.06 -28.16
N GLU A 91 -17.90 -10.92 -27.11
CA GLU A 91 -19.35 -11.16 -27.18
C GLU A 91 -20.04 -10.20 -28.16
N LEU A 92 -19.68 -8.91 -28.13
CA LEU A 92 -20.20 -7.92 -29.07
C LEU A 92 -19.86 -8.28 -30.53
N ASN A 93 -18.63 -8.76 -30.79
CA ASN A 93 -18.23 -9.20 -32.12
C ASN A 93 -19.05 -10.41 -32.57
N LYS A 94 -19.22 -11.43 -31.72
CA LYS A 94 -20.06 -12.61 -32.04
C LYS A 94 -21.50 -12.24 -32.38
N LEU A 95 -22.10 -11.30 -31.63
CA LEU A 95 -23.46 -10.82 -31.91
C LEU A 95 -23.54 -10.09 -33.27
N ARG A 96 -22.52 -9.28 -33.58
CA ARG A 96 -22.42 -8.58 -34.87
C ARG A 96 -22.21 -9.54 -36.04
N ASP A 97 -21.35 -10.55 -35.88
CA ASP A 97 -21.08 -11.55 -36.92
C ASP A 97 -22.31 -12.40 -37.21
N GLY A 98 -23.08 -12.74 -36.17
CA GLY A 98 -24.36 -13.44 -36.31
C GLY A 98 -25.38 -12.61 -37.11
N LEU A 99 -25.57 -11.34 -36.73
CA LEU A 99 -26.45 -10.42 -37.49
C LEU A 99 -25.94 -10.17 -38.91
N GLY A 100 -24.64 -10.02 -39.10
CA GLY A 100 -24.02 -9.78 -40.41
C GLY A 100 -24.20 -10.97 -41.35
N SER A 101 -24.10 -12.19 -40.82
CA SER A 101 -24.33 -13.43 -41.58
C SER A 101 -25.80 -13.56 -42.00
N MET A 102 -26.75 -13.21 -41.11
CA MET A 102 -28.18 -13.15 -41.44
C MET A 102 -28.47 -12.09 -42.52
N ALA A 103 -27.94 -10.88 -42.36
CA ALA A 103 -28.11 -9.80 -43.33
C ALA A 103 -27.52 -10.16 -44.71
N SER A 104 -26.36 -10.83 -44.72
CA SER A 104 -25.73 -11.31 -45.95
C SER A 104 -26.55 -12.37 -46.66
N ALA A 105 -27.20 -13.29 -45.90
CA ALA A 105 -28.09 -14.29 -46.47
C ALA A 105 -29.33 -13.65 -47.11
N GLN A 106 -29.96 -12.68 -46.44
CA GLN A 106 -31.10 -11.91 -46.97
C GLN A 106 -30.73 -11.13 -48.24
N TYR A 107 -29.53 -10.53 -48.28
CA TYR A 107 -29.04 -9.85 -49.47
C TYR A 107 -28.85 -10.81 -50.66
N ARG A 108 -28.25 -11.99 -50.41
CA ARG A 108 -28.01 -13.02 -51.43
C ARG A 108 -29.28 -13.67 -51.97
N SER A 109 -30.37 -13.72 -51.20
CA SER A 109 -31.66 -14.23 -51.66
C SER A 109 -32.38 -13.30 -52.66
N GLY A 110 -31.69 -12.27 -53.18
CA GLY A 110 -32.12 -11.55 -54.38
C GLY A 110 -33.01 -10.34 -54.13
N GLY A 111 -33.12 -9.86 -52.88
CA GLY A 111 -33.79 -8.60 -52.56
C GLY A 111 -35.32 -8.58 -52.73
N LEU A 112 -35.96 -9.71 -53.02
CA LEU A 112 -37.41 -9.83 -52.89
C LEU A 112 -37.77 -9.76 -51.40
N ASP A 113 -38.56 -8.76 -51.04
CA ASP A 113 -39.02 -8.54 -49.67
C ASP A 113 -39.68 -9.82 -49.12
N ALA A 114 -39.45 -10.15 -47.85
CA ALA A 114 -39.99 -11.35 -47.24
C ALA A 114 -41.52 -11.41 -47.33
N SER A 115 -42.20 -10.26 -47.33
CA SER A 115 -43.65 -10.17 -47.57
C SER A 115 -44.04 -10.55 -49.00
N VAL A 116 -43.20 -10.24 -49.99
CA VAL A 116 -43.41 -10.63 -51.41
C VAL A 116 -43.18 -12.13 -51.60
N GLN A 117 -42.16 -12.70 -50.93
CA GLN A 117 -41.94 -14.15 -50.96
C GLN A 117 -43.10 -14.91 -50.30
N LEU A 118 -43.66 -14.36 -49.22
CA LEU A 118 -44.79 -14.93 -48.51
C LEU A 118 -46.08 -14.84 -49.36
N PHE A 119 -46.28 -13.72 -50.07
CA PHE A 119 -47.41 -13.53 -50.99
C PHE A 119 -47.40 -14.50 -52.19
N LEU A 120 -46.21 -14.92 -52.62
CA LEU A 120 -46.03 -15.87 -53.73
C LEU A 120 -46.17 -17.34 -53.29
N SER A 121 -46.43 -17.63 -52.01
CA SER A 121 -46.64 -19.01 -51.55
C SER A 121 -47.95 -19.56 -52.13
N SER A 122 -47.89 -20.79 -52.64
CA SER A 122 -48.99 -21.39 -53.40
C SER A 122 -50.02 -22.12 -52.53
N ASP A 123 -49.68 -22.37 -51.25
CA ASP A 123 -50.46 -23.18 -50.31
C ASP A 123 -50.58 -22.46 -48.95
N PRO A 124 -51.77 -22.39 -48.31
CA PRO A 124 -51.97 -21.80 -46.99
C PRO A 124 -51.09 -22.37 -45.86
N ASP A 125 -50.74 -23.66 -45.89
CA ASP A 125 -49.90 -24.26 -44.84
C ASP A 125 -48.43 -23.81 -45.00
N ASP A 126 -47.93 -23.77 -46.24
CA ASP A 126 -46.59 -23.26 -46.57
C ASP A 126 -46.44 -21.76 -46.24
N PHE A 127 -47.52 -20.98 -46.39
CA PHE A 127 -47.58 -19.60 -45.92
C PHE A 127 -47.36 -19.50 -44.40
N LEU A 128 -48.12 -20.26 -43.61
CA LEU A 128 -48.10 -20.18 -42.15
C LEU A 128 -46.75 -20.63 -41.58
N ASP A 129 -46.16 -21.68 -42.14
CA ASP A 129 -44.84 -22.17 -41.76
C ASP A 129 -43.75 -21.12 -42.02
N LYS A 130 -43.74 -20.51 -43.22
CA LYS A 130 -42.79 -19.44 -43.56
C LYS A 130 -43.00 -18.19 -42.70
N ALA A 131 -44.25 -17.82 -42.44
CA ALA A 131 -44.59 -16.67 -41.60
C ALA A 131 -44.09 -16.83 -40.16
N SER A 132 -44.30 -18.02 -39.56
CA SER A 132 -43.84 -18.32 -38.20
C SER A 132 -42.31 -18.32 -38.08
N ALA A 133 -41.61 -18.87 -39.08
CA ALA A 133 -40.16 -18.87 -39.14
C ALA A 133 -39.58 -17.43 -39.28
N LEU A 134 -40.21 -16.59 -40.09
CA LEU A 134 -39.84 -15.18 -40.26
C LEU A 134 -40.08 -14.36 -38.98
N ASP A 135 -41.18 -14.59 -38.27
CA ASP A 135 -41.48 -13.93 -37.00
C ASP A 135 -40.43 -14.31 -35.92
N GLN A 136 -40.14 -15.61 -35.80
CA GLN A 136 -39.11 -16.09 -34.87
C GLN A 136 -37.73 -15.50 -35.20
N LEU A 137 -37.35 -15.43 -36.48
CA LEU A 137 -36.10 -14.82 -36.92
C LEU A 137 -36.06 -13.32 -36.61
N SER A 138 -37.14 -12.59 -36.87
CA SER A 138 -37.27 -11.15 -36.59
C SER A 138 -37.17 -10.88 -35.08
N GLY A 139 -37.82 -11.71 -34.26
CA GLY A 139 -37.69 -11.66 -32.80
C GLY A 139 -36.25 -11.89 -32.31
N GLN A 140 -35.53 -12.84 -32.92
CA GLN A 140 -34.11 -13.06 -32.64
C GLN A 140 -33.24 -11.85 -33.03
N GLN A 141 -33.50 -11.22 -34.18
CA GLN A 141 -32.76 -10.03 -34.63
C GLN A 141 -32.97 -8.84 -33.69
N VAL A 142 -34.22 -8.56 -33.30
CA VAL A 142 -34.54 -7.50 -32.33
C VAL A 142 -33.86 -7.78 -30.98
N SER A 143 -33.88 -9.04 -30.51
CA SER A 143 -33.19 -9.44 -29.28
C SER A 143 -31.67 -9.26 -29.37
N ALA A 144 -31.05 -9.64 -30.50
CA ALA A 144 -29.63 -9.45 -30.74
C ALA A 144 -29.24 -7.97 -30.78
N LEU A 145 -30.02 -7.11 -31.45
CA LEU A 145 -29.79 -5.66 -31.47
C LEU A 145 -29.90 -5.04 -30.08
N LYS A 146 -30.90 -5.41 -29.28
CA LYS A 146 -31.03 -4.97 -27.88
C LYS A 146 -29.81 -5.41 -27.06
N LYS A 147 -29.34 -6.64 -27.22
CA LYS A 147 -28.12 -7.15 -26.55
C LYS A 147 -26.86 -6.37 -26.99
N ILE A 148 -26.73 -6.05 -28.27
CA ILE A 148 -25.63 -5.23 -28.79
C ILE A 148 -25.63 -3.85 -28.14
N GLN A 149 -26.76 -3.16 -28.14
CA GLN A 149 -26.88 -1.83 -27.54
C GLN A 149 -26.57 -1.87 -26.04
N ALA A 150 -27.06 -2.88 -25.31
CA ALA A 150 -26.73 -3.07 -23.90
C ALA A 150 -25.22 -3.30 -23.69
N LYS A 151 -24.60 -4.19 -24.48
CA LYS A 151 -23.15 -4.46 -24.39
C LYS A 151 -22.30 -3.25 -24.75
N GLN A 152 -22.70 -2.46 -25.74
CA GLN A 152 -22.02 -1.20 -26.08
C GLN A 152 -22.06 -0.22 -24.90
N ARG A 153 -23.20 -0.06 -24.24
CA ARG A 153 -23.32 0.79 -23.04
C ARG A 153 -22.44 0.29 -21.89
N THR A 154 -22.48 -1.01 -21.59
CA THR A 154 -21.63 -1.60 -20.55
C THR A 154 -20.15 -1.42 -20.85
N LEU A 155 -19.71 -1.66 -22.10
CA LEU A 155 -18.31 -1.47 -22.50
C LEU A 155 -17.88 -0.01 -22.39
N ALA A 156 -18.75 0.94 -22.75
CA ALA A 156 -18.47 2.36 -22.60
C ALA A 156 -18.31 2.73 -21.11
N GLN A 157 -19.19 2.25 -20.24
CA GLN A 157 -19.11 2.46 -18.80
C GLN A 157 -17.82 1.86 -18.21
N GLN A 158 -17.47 0.62 -18.56
CA GLN A 158 -16.25 -0.04 -18.09
C GLN A 158 -14.98 0.69 -18.55
N ARG A 159 -14.96 1.21 -19.78
CA ARG A 159 -13.82 2.01 -20.29
C ARG A 159 -13.69 3.33 -19.54
N ALA A 160 -14.80 3.99 -19.22
CA ALA A 160 -14.79 5.22 -18.43
C ALA A 160 -14.29 4.95 -16.99
N GLU A 161 -14.80 3.90 -16.35
CA GLU A 161 -14.36 3.48 -15.03
C GLU A 161 -12.86 3.13 -14.99
N ALA A 162 -12.37 2.38 -15.99
CA ALA A 162 -10.94 2.07 -16.11
C ALA A 162 -10.09 3.34 -16.23
N THR A 163 -10.57 4.34 -16.97
CA THR A 163 -9.88 5.63 -17.15
C THR A 163 -9.76 6.38 -15.83
N GLU A 164 -10.84 6.47 -15.06
CA GLU A 164 -10.81 7.10 -13.73
C GLU A 164 -9.88 6.34 -12.76
N LYS A 165 -9.95 5.01 -12.72
CA LYS A 165 -9.04 4.21 -11.87
C LYS A 165 -7.57 4.35 -12.28
N LEU A 166 -7.28 4.49 -13.57
CA LEU A 166 -5.92 4.75 -14.05
C LEU A 166 -5.40 6.13 -13.59
N LYS A 167 -6.27 7.14 -13.57
CA LYS A 167 -5.95 8.46 -13.00
C LYS A 167 -5.69 8.37 -11.49
N ASP A 168 -6.54 7.66 -10.75
CA ASP A 168 -6.34 7.42 -9.32
C ASP A 168 -5.03 6.67 -9.05
N LEU A 169 -4.69 5.70 -9.89
CA LEU A 169 -3.43 4.95 -9.80
C LEU A 169 -2.23 5.86 -10.05
N ALA A 170 -2.31 6.78 -11.01
CA ALA A 170 -1.26 7.76 -11.28
C ALA A 170 -1.05 8.70 -10.08
N THR A 171 -2.13 9.25 -9.52
CA THR A 171 -2.08 10.07 -8.30
C THR A 171 -1.47 9.31 -7.13
N THR A 172 -1.92 8.08 -6.89
CA THR A 172 -1.42 7.21 -5.81
C THR A 172 0.08 6.90 -5.97
N ARG A 173 0.56 6.72 -7.20
CA ARG A 173 2.00 6.52 -7.47
C ARG A 173 2.84 7.75 -7.15
N THR A 174 2.33 8.95 -7.44
CA THR A 174 2.97 10.22 -7.08
C THR A 174 3.05 10.37 -5.57
N GLU A 175 1.94 10.13 -4.86
CA GLU A 175 1.88 10.13 -3.39
C GLU A 175 2.89 9.16 -2.77
N LEU A 176 2.97 7.93 -3.29
CA LEU A 176 3.96 6.94 -2.88
C LEU A 176 5.40 7.44 -3.03
N GLY A 177 5.70 8.08 -4.16
CA GLY A 177 7.01 8.69 -4.41
C GLY A 177 7.36 9.73 -3.37
N HIS A 178 6.44 10.67 -3.11
CA HIS A 178 6.64 11.72 -2.10
C HIS A 178 6.78 11.16 -0.68
N LYS A 179 5.93 10.22 -0.27
CA LYS A 179 6.01 9.62 1.08
C LYS A 179 7.26 8.78 1.28
N LYS A 180 7.72 8.09 0.23
CA LYS A 180 9.01 7.41 0.26
C LYS A 180 10.17 8.39 0.44
N GLN A 181 10.16 9.51 -0.29
CA GLN A 181 11.19 10.55 -0.16
C GLN A 181 11.18 11.19 1.23
N GLU A 182 10.00 11.50 1.77
CA GLU A 182 9.81 12.05 3.11
C GLU A 182 10.40 11.11 4.18
N MET A 183 10.00 9.83 4.17
CA MET A 183 10.55 8.80 5.06
C MET A 183 12.08 8.70 4.93
N GLN A 184 12.61 8.61 3.70
CA GLN A 184 14.06 8.51 3.48
C GLN A 184 14.82 9.75 3.96
N GLY A 185 14.25 10.94 3.75
CA GLY A 185 14.82 12.21 4.22
C GLY A 185 14.94 12.26 5.73
N LYS A 186 13.88 11.89 6.46
CA LYS A 186 13.88 11.85 7.93
C LYS A 186 14.91 10.87 8.50
N LEU A 187 15.04 9.69 7.89
CA LEU A 187 16.04 8.70 8.29
C LEU A 187 17.47 9.16 7.99
N ALA A 188 17.69 9.82 6.85
CA ALA A 188 18.99 10.38 6.50
C ALA A 188 19.39 11.52 7.45
N GLU A 189 18.44 12.37 7.83
CA GLU A 189 18.65 13.43 8.83
C GLU A 189 19.00 12.84 10.20
N ALA A 190 18.28 11.80 10.63
CA ALA A 190 18.58 11.08 11.87
C ALA A 190 19.99 10.47 11.83
N GLN A 191 20.37 9.86 10.71
CA GLN A 191 21.72 9.31 10.54
C GLN A 191 22.80 10.41 10.57
N LYS A 192 22.52 11.58 9.98
CA LYS A 192 23.43 12.74 10.02
C LYS A 192 23.63 13.24 11.45
N LEU A 193 22.56 13.32 12.24
CA LEU A 193 22.63 13.67 13.65
C LEU A 193 23.39 12.62 14.46
N LEU A 194 23.12 11.33 14.26
CA LEU A 194 23.90 10.27 14.91
C LEU A 194 25.39 10.39 14.57
N ASN A 195 25.74 10.80 13.34
CA ASN A 195 27.12 10.98 12.91
C ASN A 195 27.85 12.17 13.55
N THR A 196 27.16 13.07 14.27
CA THR A 196 27.84 14.11 15.06
C THR A 196 28.40 13.57 16.38
N LEU A 197 27.90 12.41 16.84
CA LEU A 197 28.34 11.75 18.06
C LEU A 197 29.64 10.95 17.86
N THR A 198 30.45 10.90 18.91
CA THR A 198 31.63 10.05 18.99
C THR A 198 31.25 8.56 19.02
N ALA A 199 32.20 7.68 18.70
CA ALA A 199 31.98 6.23 18.78
C ALA A 199 31.58 5.77 20.20
N ARG A 200 32.13 6.42 21.25
CA ARG A 200 31.78 6.15 22.65
C ARG A 200 30.33 6.53 22.95
N GLU A 201 29.88 7.71 22.51
CA GLU A 201 28.49 8.15 22.70
C GLU A 201 27.50 7.28 21.93
N LYS A 202 27.81 6.90 20.68
CA LYS A 202 26.99 5.97 19.89
C LYS A 202 26.85 4.61 20.59
N SER A 203 27.97 4.06 21.09
CA SER A 203 27.96 2.80 21.83
C SER A 203 27.16 2.90 23.12
N ALA A 204 27.31 4.01 23.87
CA ALA A 204 26.53 4.27 25.07
C ALA A 204 25.02 4.30 24.78
N LEU A 205 24.58 4.99 23.71
CA LEU A 205 23.18 5.01 23.29
C LEU A 205 22.66 3.62 22.88
N ALA A 206 23.46 2.85 22.15
CA ALA A 206 23.08 1.49 21.75
C ALA A 206 22.91 0.56 22.98
N HIS A 207 23.84 0.64 23.94
CA HIS A 207 23.75 -0.12 25.19
C HIS A 207 22.56 0.31 26.05
N GLU A 208 22.30 1.62 26.12
CA GLU A 208 21.13 2.18 26.82
C GLU A 208 19.82 1.64 26.21
N GLN A 209 19.69 1.70 24.88
CA GLN A 209 18.54 1.19 24.16
C GLN A 209 18.36 -0.33 24.32
N GLN A 210 19.46 -1.09 24.31
CA GLN A 210 19.43 -2.54 24.52
C GLN A 210 18.99 -2.88 25.95
N ARG A 211 19.51 -2.17 26.96
CA ARG A 211 19.09 -2.35 28.36
C ARG A 211 17.61 -2.03 28.54
N ALA A 212 17.15 -0.90 27.98
CA ALA A 212 15.74 -0.51 28.02
C ALA A 212 14.83 -1.58 27.37
N SER A 213 15.27 -2.15 26.25
CA SER A 213 14.51 -3.21 25.54
C SER A 213 14.48 -4.53 26.33
N ARG A 214 15.57 -4.89 27.00
CA ARG A 214 15.62 -6.07 27.87
C ARG A 214 14.78 -5.90 29.13
N SER A 215 14.88 -4.77 29.81
CA SER A 215 14.06 -4.49 31.00
C SER A 215 12.58 -4.48 30.67
N ALA A 216 12.22 -3.91 29.52
CA ALA A 216 10.87 -3.96 28.96
C ALA A 216 10.36 -5.38 28.75
N THR A 217 11.24 -6.35 28.44
CA THR A 217 10.83 -7.73 28.16
C THR A 217 10.84 -8.62 29.40
N GLU A 218 11.88 -8.52 30.24
CA GLU A 218 12.15 -9.46 31.33
C GLU A 218 11.41 -9.13 32.65
N ARG A 219 11.04 -7.86 32.88
CA ARG A 219 10.52 -7.41 34.19
C ARG A 219 9.08 -6.91 34.16
N VAL A 220 8.36 -7.16 33.07
CA VAL A 220 6.99 -6.65 32.91
C VAL A 220 6.00 -7.54 33.66
N GLN A 221 5.24 -6.92 34.57
CA GLN A 221 4.11 -7.55 35.25
C GLN A 221 2.83 -7.27 34.47
N LEU A 222 2.35 -8.28 33.76
CA LEU A 222 1.15 -8.18 32.91
C LEU A 222 -0.17 -8.32 33.69
N GLY A 223 -0.10 -8.68 34.98
CA GLY A 223 -1.28 -9.06 35.75
C GLY A 223 -1.86 -10.39 35.29
N ASN A 224 -3.05 -10.73 35.80
CA ASN A 224 -3.81 -11.93 35.42
C ASN A 224 -5.14 -11.52 34.79
N GLU A 225 -5.06 -10.73 33.72
CA GLU A 225 -6.24 -10.24 33.00
C GLU A 225 -6.70 -11.24 31.96
N ASN A 226 -8.02 -11.46 31.88
CA ASN A 226 -8.62 -12.32 30.87
C ASN A 226 -8.41 -11.74 29.47
N SER A 227 -8.11 -12.60 28.50
CA SER A 227 -8.05 -12.19 27.10
C SER A 227 -9.43 -11.81 26.55
N ALA A 228 -9.45 -10.88 25.60
CA ALA A 228 -10.67 -10.36 24.99
C ALA A 228 -11.54 -11.43 24.32
N SER A 229 -10.89 -12.41 23.69
CA SER A 229 -11.50 -13.57 23.04
C SER A 229 -10.44 -14.67 22.84
N GLY A 230 -10.85 -15.87 22.45
CA GLY A 230 -9.88 -16.94 22.09
C GLY A 230 -8.96 -16.55 20.92
N ARG A 231 -9.47 -15.73 19.97
CA ARG A 231 -8.68 -15.20 18.85
C ARG A 231 -7.69 -14.13 19.32
N ALA A 232 -8.12 -13.22 20.19
CA ALA A 232 -7.25 -12.20 20.76
C ALA A 232 -6.14 -12.82 21.62
N ALA A 233 -6.46 -13.87 22.40
CA ALA A 233 -5.49 -14.65 23.15
C ALA A 233 -4.44 -15.30 22.23
N ALA A 234 -4.87 -15.95 21.15
CA ALA A 234 -3.98 -16.57 20.17
C ALA A 234 -3.11 -15.53 19.45
N ALA A 235 -3.67 -14.39 19.07
CA ALA A 235 -2.92 -13.30 18.43
C ALA A 235 -1.88 -12.73 19.39
N PHE A 236 -2.25 -12.46 20.65
CA PHE A 236 -1.31 -12.00 21.66
C PHE A 236 -0.19 -13.00 21.89
N ALA A 237 -0.50 -14.29 22.09
CA ALA A 237 0.49 -15.35 22.23
C ALA A 237 1.43 -15.42 21.02
N ALA A 238 0.90 -15.30 19.80
CA ALA A 238 1.72 -15.24 18.60
C ALA A 238 2.67 -14.04 18.63
N ALA A 239 2.18 -12.84 18.95
CA ALA A 239 3.02 -11.64 19.06
C ALA A 239 4.13 -11.79 20.11
N GLN A 240 3.86 -12.45 21.24
CA GLN A 240 4.87 -12.70 22.29
C GLN A 240 6.07 -13.51 21.76
N THR A 241 5.85 -14.44 20.83
CA THR A 241 6.96 -15.21 20.20
C THR A 241 7.90 -14.35 19.35
N GLN A 242 7.55 -13.09 19.11
CA GLN A 242 8.33 -12.14 18.33
C GLN A 242 9.10 -11.14 19.19
N LEU A 243 9.00 -11.21 20.53
CA LEU A 243 9.76 -10.36 21.45
C LEU A 243 11.26 -10.37 21.13
N GLY A 244 11.86 -9.18 21.16
CA GLY A 244 13.27 -8.95 20.86
C GLY A 244 13.61 -8.88 19.37
N LYS A 245 12.67 -9.17 18.46
CA LYS A 245 12.92 -9.04 17.01
C LYS A 245 13.04 -7.57 16.61
N PRO A 246 13.95 -7.24 15.67
CA PRO A 246 14.19 -5.86 15.29
C PRO A 246 12.97 -5.24 14.62
N TYR A 247 12.76 -3.97 14.91
CA TYR A 247 11.82 -3.16 14.15
C TYR A 247 12.35 -2.96 12.72
N PHE A 248 11.49 -3.07 11.70
CA PHE A 248 11.80 -2.65 10.34
C PHE A 248 10.56 -2.12 9.63
N ARG A 249 10.69 -0.90 9.08
CA ARG A 249 9.62 -0.18 8.37
C ARG A 249 9.03 -1.01 7.24
N GLY A 250 7.71 -1.11 7.19
CA GLY A 250 7.00 -1.85 6.16
C GLY A 250 7.03 -3.38 6.35
N ALA A 251 7.72 -3.92 7.36
CA ALA A 251 7.87 -5.35 7.54
C ALA A 251 6.66 -6.00 8.24
N THR A 252 6.22 -7.15 7.69
CA THR A 252 5.11 -7.97 8.18
C THR A 252 5.55 -9.42 8.45
N GLY A 253 6.85 -9.67 8.57
CA GLY A 253 7.45 -11.00 8.45
C GLY A 253 8.19 -11.47 9.70
N THR A 254 8.54 -12.75 9.74
CA THR A 254 9.13 -13.38 10.93
C THR A 254 10.54 -12.89 11.29
N ALA A 255 11.20 -12.09 10.46
CA ALA A 255 12.53 -11.54 10.77
C ALA A 255 12.46 -10.16 11.46
N SER A 256 11.43 -9.36 11.16
CA SER A 256 11.28 -7.99 11.64
C SER A 256 9.86 -7.48 11.39
N TYR A 257 9.45 -6.49 12.17
CA TYR A 257 8.09 -5.94 12.12
C TYR A 257 8.08 -4.43 12.19
N ASP A 258 7.08 -3.79 11.57
CA ASP A 258 6.57 -2.50 12.05
C ASP A 258 5.33 -2.70 12.94
N CYS A 259 4.79 -1.61 13.50
CA CYS A 259 3.73 -1.67 14.50
C CYS A 259 2.47 -2.38 13.98
N SER A 260 1.95 -1.93 12.84
CA SER A 260 0.77 -2.49 12.17
C SER A 260 1.07 -3.84 11.47
N GLY A 261 2.33 -4.08 11.11
CA GLY A 261 2.80 -5.36 10.58
C GLY A 261 2.86 -6.46 11.63
N LEU A 262 3.24 -6.14 12.87
CA LEU A 262 3.23 -7.08 13.99
C LEU A 262 1.80 -7.52 14.31
N THR A 263 0.87 -6.57 14.44
CA THR A 263 -0.54 -6.86 14.77
C THR A 263 -1.20 -7.65 13.65
N SER A 264 -0.99 -7.27 12.39
CA SER A 264 -1.56 -7.99 11.24
C SER A 264 -1.04 -9.42 11.13
N TRP A 265 0.26 -9.62 11.34
CA TRP A 265 0.83 -10.96 11.39
C TRP A 265 0.29 -11.78 12.58
N ALA A 266 0.20 -11.18 13.77
CA ALA A 266 -0.28 -11.84 14.97
C ALA A 266 -1.73 -12.32 14.84
N TYR A 267 -2.64 -11.47 14.36
CA TYR A 267 -4.02 -11.85 14.11
C TYR A 267 -4.16 -12.88 12.98
N ALA A 268 -3.29 -12.82 11.96
CA ALA A 268 -3.25 -13.85 10.93
C ALA A 268 -2.90 -15.24 11.50
N GLN A 269 -2.02 -15.33 12.52
CA GLN A 269 -1.76 -16.59 13.23
C GLN A 269 -2.99 -17.09 14.00
N ALA A 270 -3.87 -16.18 14.43
CA ALA A 270 -5.16 -16.50 15.05
C ALA A 270 -6.27 -16.76 14.02
N GLY A 271 -5.96 -16.84 12.73
CA GLY A 271 -6.93 -17.07 11.65
C GLY A 271 -7.80 -15.87 11.31
N VAL A 272 -7.41 -14.65 11.73
CA VAL A 272 -8.14 -13.41 11.44
C VAL A 272 -7.29 -12.51 10.56
N HIS A 273 -7.81 -12.17 9.39
CA HIS A 273 -7.17 -11.18 8.54
C HIS A 273 -7.54 -9.77 8.99
N ILE A 274 -6.55 -8.96 9.32
CA ILE A 274 -6.73 -7.53 9.61
C ILE A 274 -5.93 -6.68 8.60
N PRO A 275 -6.35 -5.43 8.32
CA PRO A 275 -5.70 -4.55 7.37
C PRO A 275 -4.23 -4.29 7.67
N ARG A 276 -3.48 -3.86 6.65
CA ARG A 276 -2.04 -3.64 6.75
C ARG A 276 -1.68 -2.40 7.56
N THR A 277 -2.49 -1.35 7.50
CA THR A 277 -2.17 -0.07 8.15
C THR A 277 -2.85 0.08 9.50
N SER A 278 -2.21 0.81 10.41
CA SER A 278 -2.76 1.16 11.71
C SER A 278 -4.10 1.91 11.59
N GLU A 279 -4.20 2.90 10.69
CA GLU A 279 -5.45 3.63 10.44
C GLU A 279 -6.62 2.71 10.03
N GLU A 280 -6.38 1.76 9.11
CA GLU A 280 -7.42 0.81 8.70
C GLU A 280 -7.76 -0.18 9.82
N GLN A 281 -6.76 -0.65 10.58
CA GLN A 281 -6.97 -1.50 11.76
C GLN A 281 -7.78 -0.80 12.85
N ALA A 282 -7.76 0.52 12.94
CA ALA A 282 -8.60 1.26 13.88
C ALA A 282 -10.10 1.17 13.56
N GLY A 283 -10.47 0.72 12.35
CA GLY A 283 -11.85 0.64 11.86
C GLY A 283 -12.47 -0.77 11.82
N ILE A 284 -11.76 -1.84 12.19
CA ILE A 284 -12.23 -3.22 11.94
C ILE A 284 -13.07 -3.86 13.06
N GLY A 285 -13.36 -3.14 14.14
CA GLY A 285 -13.95 -3.75 15.33
C GLY A 285 -14.67 -2.77 16.24
N THR A 286 -14.93 -3.20 17.47
CA THR A 286 -15.62 -2.37 18.46
C THR A 286 -14.63 -1.46 19.17
N ARG A 287 -14.91 -0.15 19.18
CA ARG A 287 -14.09 0.84 19.86
C ARG A 287 -14.22 0.72 21.39
N LEU A 288 -13.10 0.77 22.08
CA LEU A 288 -12.98 0.58 23.53
C LEU A 288 -12.35 1.80 24.21
N THR A 289 -12.83 2.09 25.41
CA THR A 289 -12.13 2.96 26.36
C THR A 289 -11.01 2.20 27.06
N ARG A 290 -10.12 2.93 27.75
CA ARG A 290 -8.98 2.33 28.46
C ARG A 290 -9.39 1.30 29.52
N SER A 291 -10.53 1.51 30.19
CA SER A 291 -11.03 0.59 31.23
C SER A 291 -11.69 -0.68 30.68
N GLN A 292 -11.98 -0.72 29.37
CA GLN A 292 -12.58 -1.88 28.71
C GLN A 292 -11.54 -2.81 28.06
N LEU A 293 -10.27 -2.37 28.02
CA LEU A 293 -9.19 -3.11 27.40
C LEU A 293 -9.00 -4.46 28.08
N GLN A 294 -8.80 -5.48 27.26
CA GLN A 294 -8.48 -6.84 27.64
C GLN A 294 -7.34 -7.36 26.77
N VAL A 295 -6.60 -8.36 27.27
CA VAL A 295 -5.39 -8.85 26.61
C VAL A 295 -5.70 -9.26 25.17
N GLY A 296 -4.88 -8.75 24.25
CA GLY A 296 -5.00 -8.96 22.80
C GLY A 296 -5.81 -7.91 22.04
N ASP A 297 -6.54 -7.01 22.71
CA ASP A 297 -7.16 -5.85 22.05
C ASP A 297 -6.10 -4.99 21.35
N LEU A 298 -6.44 -4.40 20.21
CA LEU A 298 -5.57 -3.43 19.55
C LEU A 298 -5.67 -2.10 20.29
N VAL A 299 -4.54 -1.42 20.50
CA VAL A 299 -4.50 -0.09 21.13
C VAL A 299 -3.79 0.90 20.22
N PHE A 300 -4.42 2.06 20.01
CA PHE A 300 -3.98 3.07 19.05
C PHE A 300 -3.52 4.34 19.75
N PHE A 301 -2.44 4.93 19.23
CA PHE A 301 -1.80 6.12 19.78
C PHE A 301 -1.67 7.20 18.71
N PHE A 302 -1.51 8.44 19.18
CA PHE A 302 -1.35 9.65 18.36
C PHE A 302 -2.63 10.04 17.60
N ASN A 303 -2.82 11.33 17.35
CA ASN A 303 -4.06 11.85 16.75
C ASN A 303 -4.30 11.33 15.32
N ASP A 304 -3.24 11.00 14.59
CA ASP A 304 -3.26 10.43 13.26
C ASP A 304 -3.14 8.90 13.25
N LEU A 305 -3.21 8.26 14.42
CA LEU A 305 -3.30 6.81 14.59
C LEU A 305 -2.12 6.01 14.01
N HIS A 306 -0.97 6.65 13.75
CA HIS A 306 0.17 6.02 13.09
C HIS A 306 0.88 4.93 13.91
N HIS A 307 0.44 4.68 15.15
CA HIS A 307 1.02 3.63 15.99
C HIS A 307 -0.04 2.75 16.63
N VAL A 308 0.20 1.44 16.55
CA VAL A 308 -0.67 0.39 17.09
C VAL A 308 0.14 -0.69 17.80
N GLY A 309 -0.45 -1.32 18.80
CA GLY A 309 0.07 -2.56 19.38
C GLY A 309 -1.04 -3.38 20.01
N LEU A 310 -0.68 -4.50 20.64
CA LEU A 310 -1.62 -5.34 21.37
C LEU A 310 -1.58 -4.98 22.86
N TYR A 311 -2.73 -4.74 23.47
CA TYR A 311 -2.82 -4.59 24.92
C TYR A 311 -2.39 -5.88 25.61
N ALA A 312 -1.48 -5.74 26.58
CA ALA A 312 -0.81 -6.85 27.23
C ALA A 312 -1.30 -7.08 28.67
N GLY A 313 -2.18 -6.21 29.18
CA GLY A 313 -2.64 -6.21 30.57
C GLY A 313 -1.88 -5.20 31.44
N ASN A 314 -2.48 -4.79 32.57
CA ASN A 314 -1.88 -3.89 33.55
C ASN A 314 -1.30 -2.58 32.94
N GLY A 315 -2.02 -1.99 31.98
CA GLY A 315 -1.58 -0.77 31.30
C GLY A 315 -0.35 -0.96 30.40
N GLN A 316 0.02 -2.21 30.07
CA GLN A 316 1.13 -2.53 29.17
C GLN A 316 0.64 -2.77 27.75
N ILE A 317 1.53 -2.50 26.79
CA ILE A 317 1.35 -2.80 25.37
C ILE A 317 2.51 -3.68 24.88
N LEU A 318 2.22 -4.64 24.01
CA LEU A 318 3.19 -5.35 23.19
C LEU A 318 3.19 -4.74 21.78
N HIS A 319 4.32 -4.17 21.35
CA HIS A 319 4.40 -3.47 20.07
C HIS A 319 5.79 -3.55 19.41
N ALA A 320 5.87 -3.04 18.17
CA ALA A 320 7.12 -2.73 17.50
C ALA A 320 7.21 -1.19 17.35
N PRO A 321 7.93 -0.48 18.23
CA PRO A 321 7.74 0.97 18.39
C PRO A 321 8.24 1.81 17.20
N ARG A 322 9.50 1.66 16.82
CA ARG A 322 10.12 2.45 15.73
C ARG A 322 11.52 1.96 15.36
N THR A 323 12.07 2.54 14.30
CA THR A 323 13.47 2.31 13.88
C THR A 323 14.46 2.40 15.06
N GLY A 324 15.39 1.44 15.14
CA GLY A 324 16.41 1.35 16.20
C GLY A 324 15.94 0.62 17.47
N THR A 325 14.70 0.14 17.50
CA THR A 325 14.13 -0.60 18.62
C THR A 325 13.79 -2.05 18.23
N VAL A 326 13.24 -2.81 19.16
CA VAL A 326 12.80 -4.19 18.98
C VAL A 326 11.36 -4.34 19.45
N VAL A 327 10.72 -5.44 19.05
CA VAL A 327 9.44 -5.86 19.64
C VAL A 327 9.61 -6.02 21.14
N ARG A 328 8.83 -5.29 21.92
CA ARG A 328 8.96 -5.22 23.39
C ARG A 328 7.62 -4.88 24.03
N TYR A 329 7.56 -5.04 25.35
CA TYR A 329 6.51 -4.40 26.12
C TYR A 329 6.86 -2.95 26.44
N GLU A 330 5.86 -2.11 26.64
CA GLU A 330 6.04 -0.75 27.13
C GLU A 330 4.81 -0.33 27.94
N SER A 331 4.98 0.64 28.84
CA SER A 331 3.81 1.26 29.47
C SER A 331 3.09 2.10 28.42
N MET A 332 1.75 2.00 28.38
CA MET A 332 0.94 2.88 27.53
C MET A 332 1.15 4.37 27.85
N ASP A 333 1.59 4.69 29.07
CA ASP A 333 1.84 6.06 29.50
C ASP A 333 3.21 6.61 29.05
N THR A 334 4.09 5.76 28.52
CA THR A 334 5.46 6.16 28.13
C THR A 334 5.73 6.05 26.62
N ILE A 335 4.73 5.70 25.80
CA ILE A 335 4.85 5.57 24.34
C ILE A 335 5.28 6.87 23.62
N GLY A 336 5.15 8.03 24.28
CA GLY A 336 5.52 9.33 23.71
C GLY A 336 4.37 10.05 22.99
N GLY A 337 3.17 9.47 22.98
CA GLY A 337 1.96 10.07 22.42
C GLY A 337 0.71 9.71 23.22
N PRO A 338 -0.41 10.42 23.00
CA PRO A 338 -1.66 10.14 23.69
C PRO A 338 -2.23 8.78 23.25
N PHE A 339 -2.75 8.02 24.21
CA PHE A 339 -3.65 6.91 23.93
C PHE A 339 -4.97 7.45 23.37
N MET A 340 -5.41 6.91 22.23
CA MET A 340 -6.63 7.36 21.57
C MET A 340 -7.82 6.50 21.98
N PHE A 341 -7.73 5.19 21.74
CA PHE A 341 -8.76 4.19 22.03
C PHE A 341 -8.22 2.78 21.76
N GLY A 342 -8.94 1.77 22.24
CA GLY A 342 -8.75 0.38 21.86
C GLY A 342 -9.73 -0.07 20.79
N VAL A 343 -9.43 -1.19 20.12
CA VAL A 343 -10.35 -1.91 19.22
C VAL A 343 -10.32 -3.39 19.57
N ARG A 344 -11.51 -3.96 19.76
CA ARG A 344 -11.71 -5.40 19.84
C ARG A 344 -12.08 -5.96 18.46
N VAL A 345 -11.25 -6.87 17.98
CA VAL A 345 -11.43 -7.62 16.72
C VAL A 345 -12.20 -8.92 16.97
#